data_AF-A0A3E4V6V7-F1
#
_entry.id   AF-A0A3E4V6V7-F1
#
_cell.length_a   1.000
_cell.length_b   1.000
_cell.length_c   1.000
_cell.angle_alpha   90.00
_cell.angle_beta   90.00
_cell.angle_gamma   90.00
#
_symmetry.space_group_name_H-M   'P 1'
#
loop_
_entity.id
_entity.type
_entity.pdbx_description
1 polymer ?
#
loop_
_entity_poly.entity_id
_entity_poly.type
_entity_poly.pdbx_seq_one_letter_code
_entity_poly.pdbx_strand_id
1 'polypeptide(L)'
;MKRSKVWMLASILALGGMSVSTVGAPLLTVQAAEEVVAAKEYTTQGGIANMGSGTANITIKGNEGQTLVGKKFHVYKLFLAQNAQGMESINYTFNPTYEQALKNVAAKALSVPVDDVTEYMVIDYIQSLNSYKVEGAQTEQELEGRYSKFRYFVEDLRNEIEKQG
;
A
#
# COMPACT_ATOMS: atom_id res chain seq x y z
N MET A 1 -9.35 -32.46 13.33
CA MET A 1 -9.62 -31.66 12.10
C MET A 1 -9.06 -30.26 12.30
N LYS A 2 -7.94 -29.91 11.63
CA LYS A 2 -7.30 -28.58 11.73
C LYS A 2 -8.07 -27.59 10.85
N ARG A 3 -8.67 -26.57 11.47
CA ARG A 3 -9.34 -25.46 10.75
C ARG A 3 -8.27 -24.55 10.15
N SER A 4 -8.15 -24.51 8.82
CA SER A 4 -7.27 -23.56 8.13
C SER A 4 -7.81 -22.14 8.33
N LYS A 5 -7.00 -21.26 8.94
CA LYS A 5 -7.32 -19.84 9.09
C LYS A 5 -7.05 -19.15 7.77
N VAL A 6 -8.09 -18.90 6.97
CA VAL A 6 -8.01 -18.07 5.76
C VAL A 6 -7.96 -16.61 6.19
N TRP A 7 -6.84 -15.94 5.91
CA TRP A 7 -6.70 -14.48 6.07
C TRP A 7 -7.06 -13.82 4.75
N MET A 8 -8.13 -13.01 4.74
CA MET A 8 -8.40 -12.10 3.61
C MET A 8 -7.56 -10.84 3.79
N LEU A 9 -6.62 -10.59 2.89
CA LEU A 9 -6.00 -9.27 2.73
C LEU A 9 -6.74 -8.53 1.62
N ALA A 10 -7.34 -7.39 1.98
CA ALA A 10 -7.73 -6.36 1.03
C ALA A 10 -6.69 -5.25 1.13
N SER A 11 -5.89 -5.08 0.08
CA SER A 11 -4.87 -4.04 -0.02
C SER A 11 -5.20 -3.17 -1.22
N ILE A 12 -5.52 -1.90 -0.97
CA ILE A 12 -5.72 -0.88 -2.00
C ILE A 12 -4.39 -0.12 -2.10
N LEU A 13 -3.77 -0.12 -3.29
CA LEU A 13 -2.65 0.76 -3.60
C LEU A 13 -3.21 1.99 -4.31
N ALA A 14 -3.45 3.07 -3.57
CA ALA A 14 -3.83 4.35 -4.16
C ALA A 14 -2.57 5.11 -4.58
N LEU A 15 -2.15 4.97 -5.85
CA LEU A 15 -1.17 5.86 -6.46
C LEU A 15 -1.92 7.09 -6.97
N GLY A 16 -1.95 8.14 -6.15
CA GLY A 16 -2.67 9.36 -6.48
C GLY A 16 -1.98 10.18 -7.56
N GLY A 17 -2.63 10.34 -8.71
CA GLY A 17 -2.46 11.52 -9.57
C GLY A 17 -3.57 12.51 -9.24
N MET A 18 -3.22 13.72 -8.81
CA MET A 18 -4.19 14.80 -8.60
C MET A 18 -4.45 15.50 -9.93
N SER A 19 -5.70 15.48 -10.40
CA SER A 19 -6.18 16.36 -11.45
C SER A 19 -6.36 17.78 -10.90
N VAL A 20 -5.79 18.74 -11.62
CA VAL A 20 -5.84 20.17 -11.32
C VAL A 20 -7.30 20.66 -11.35
N SER A 21 -7.72 21.38 -10.32
CA SER A 21 -8.89 22.25 -10.40
C SER A 21 -8.68 23.50 -9.53
N THR A 22 -9.18 24.60 -10.07
CA THR A 22 -8.69 25.96 -9.92
C THR A 22 -9.28 26.75 -8.75
N VAL A 23 -8.54 27.80 -8.37
CA VAL A 23 -8.92 29.05 -7.67
C VAL A 23 -9.03 29.01 -6.14
N GLY A 24 -8.02 29.62 -5.50
CA GLY A 24 -8.24 30.57 -4.40
C GLY A 24 -8.33 30.01 -2.99
N ALA A 25 -7.26 29.41 -2.47
CA ALA A 25 -7.05 29.28 -1.02
C ALA A 25 -5.54 29.23 -0.71
N PRO A 26 -5.08 29.78 0.43
CA PRO A 26 -3.66 29.87 0.74
C PRO A 26 -3.04 28.48 0.86
N LEU A 27 -1.82 28.40 0.34
CA LEU A 27 -0.95 27.23 0.26
C LEU A 27 -0.76 26.60 1.66
N LEU A 28 -1.50 25.54 1.96
CA LEU A 28 -1.20 24.68 3.11
C LEU A 28 0.04 23.85 2.74
N THR A 29 1.20 24.25 3.22
CA THR A 29 2.39 23.42 3.21
C THR A 29 2.12 22.21 4.12
N VAL A 30 1.71 21.08 3.52
CA VAL A 30 1.67 19.80 4.21
C VAL A 30 3.11 19.36 4.40
N GLN A 31 3.66 19.71 5.57
CA GLN A 31 4.91 19.16 6.05
C GLN A 31 4.64 17.69 6.38
N ALA A 32 4.99 16.79 5.46
CA ALA A 32 4.99 15.37 5.72
C ALA A 32 6.05 15.12 6.80
N ALA A 33 5.61 15.00 8.05
CA ALA A 33 6.47 14.52 9.12
C ALA A 33 6.94 13.12 8.73
N GLU A 34 8.25 12.94 8.58
CA GLU A 34 8.89 11.64 8.47
C GLU A 34 8.73 10.89 9.78
N GLU A 35 7.55 10.31 9.97
CA GLU A 35 7.37 9.26 10.95
C GLU A 35 7.69 7.94 10.23
N VAL A 36 8.81 7.32 10.60
CA VAL A 36 9.13 5.93 10.27
C VAL A 36 8.18 5.07 11.10
N VAL A 37 6.93 4.96 10.64
CA VAL A 37 5.89 4.21 11.35
C VAL A 37 6.20 2.73 11.16
N ALA A 38 6.67 2.08 12.23
CA ALA A 38 6.74 0.63 12.34
C ALA A 38 5.38 0.00 12.05
N ALA A 39 5.35 -1.28 11.68
CA ALA A 39 4.11 -2.01 11.43
C ALA A 39 3.16 -1.83 12.62
N LYS A 40 2.00 -1.25 12.38
CA LYS A 40 1.01 -0.98 13.43
C LYS A 40 -0.16 -1.93 13.27
N GLU A 41 -0.44 -2.67 14.33
CA GLU A 41 -1.64 -3.51 14.41
C GLU A 41 -2.85 -2.66 14.75
N TYR A 42 -3.93 -2.81 13.99
CA TYR A 42 -5.21 -2.18 14.27
C TYR A 42 -6.30 -3.23 14.45
N THR A 43 -7.08 -3.07 15.52
CA THR A 43 -8.23 -3.92 15.82
C THR A 43 -9.50 -3.23 15.35
N THR A 44 -10.44 -3.99 14.79
CA THR A 44 -11.73 -3.43 14.35
C THR A 44 -12.62 -3.06 15.52
N GLN A 45 -13.18 -1.85 15.52
CA GLN A 45 -14.27 -1.45 16.41
C GLN A 45 -15.56 -1.40 15.59
N GLY A 46 -16.58 -2.17 15.98
CA GLY A 46 -17.85 -2.24 15.23
C GLY A 46 -17.71 -2.74 13.79
N GLY A 47 -16.65 -3.51 13.49
CA GLY A 47 -16.37 -4.00 12.14
C GLY A 47 -15.65 -3.01 11.21
N ILE A 48 -15.20 -1.87 11.73
CA ILE A 48 -14.42 -0.87 10.98
C ILE A 48 -13.01 -0.76 11.60
N ALA A 49 -11.98 -0.70 10.76
CA ALA A 49 -10.63 -0.28 11.17
C ALA A 49 -10.33 1.10 10.57
N ASN A 50 -9.95 2.07 11.43
CA ASN A 50 -9.50 3.39 11.03
C ASN A 50 -8.03 3.57 11.44
N MET A 51 -7.17 3.89 10.48
CA MET A 51 -5.71 3.89 10.62
C MET A 51 -5.18 5.30 10.41
N GLY A 52 -5.71 6.26 11.20
CA GLY A 52 -5.37 7.67 11.10
C GLY A 52 -3.98 7.99 11.68
N SER A 53 -3.19 8.71 10.89
CA SER A 53 -1.96 9.40 11.31
C SER A 53 -1.73 10.60 10.38
N GLY A 54 -2.21 11.79 10.76
CA GLY A 54 -2.06 13.03 9.98
C GLY A 54 -3.29 13.43 9.15
N THR A 55 -3.08 14.02 7.96
CA THR A 55 -4.14 14.53 7.05
C THR A 55 -4.84 13.45 6.23
N ALA A 56 -4.42 12.18 6.33
CA ALA A 56 -4.97 11.05 5.58
C ALA A 56 -5.59 10.01 6.53
N ASN A 57 -6.62 9.31 6.06
CA ASN A 57 -7.27 8.21 6.77
C ASN A 57 -7.39 6.98 5.86
N ILE A 58 -7.17 5.80 6.43
CA ILE A 58 -7.47 4.51 5.79
C ILE A 58 -8.63 3.90 6.57
N THR A 59 -9.72 3.63 5.87
CA THR A 59 -10.91 2.97 6.43
C THR A 59 -11.10 1.62 5.74
N ILE A 60 -11.12 0.53 6.51
CA ILE A 60 -11.40 -0.82 6.00
C ILE A 60 -12.83 -1.20 6.40
N LYS A 61 -13.66 -1.53 5.41
CA LYS A 61 -15.05 -1.99 5.58
C LYS A 61 -15.20 -3.39 5.00
N GLY A 62 -15.96 -4.24 5.69
CA GLY A 62 -16.32 -5.55 5.17
C GLY A 62 -17.32 -5.41 4.03
N ASN A 63 -17.22 -6.31 3.05
CA ASN A 63 -18.27 -6.47 2.05
C ASN A 63 -19.59 -6.90 2.72
N GLU A 64 -20.70 -6.81 1.99
CA GLU A 64 -22.00 -7.28 2.49
C GLU A 64 -21.91 -8.75 2.97
N GLY A 65 -22.42 -9.03 4.17
CA GLY A 65 -22.33 -10.34 4.80
C GLY A 65 -20.95 -10.72 5.36
N GLN A 66 -19.91 -9.90 5.17
CA GLN A 66 -18.56 -10.14 5.66
C GLN A 66 -18.28 -9.34 6.94
N THR A 67 -18.32 -10.01 8.08
CA THR A 67 -17.92 -9.40 9.36
C THR A 67 -16.40 -9.25 9.46
N LEU A 68 -15.95 -8.07 9.86
CA LEU A 68 -14.55 -7.82 10.23
C LEU A 68 -14.34 -7.88 11.76
N VAL A 69 -15.37 -8.15 12.55
CA VAL A 69 -15.28 -8.20 14.01
C VAL A 69 -14.24 -9.24 14.44
N GLY A 70 -13.30 -8.81 15.29
CA GLY A 70 -12.23 -9.66 15.82
C GLY A 70 -11.11 -9.93 14.81
N LYS A 71 -11.10 -9.27 13.65
CA LYS A 71 -9.98 -9.32 12.70
C LYS A 71 -8.91 -8.29 13.09
N LYS A 72 -7.68 -8.60 12.69
CA LYS A 72 -6.51 -7.74 12.84
C LYS A 72 -6.00 -7.34 11.46
N PHE A 73 -5.54 -6.09 11.35
CA PHE A 73 -4.93 -5.57 10.14
C PHE A 73 -3.53 -5.09 10.45
N HIS A 74 -2.59 -5.49 9.59
CA HIS A 74 -1.23 -4.97 9.57
C HIS A 74 -1.15 -3.97 8.41
N VAL A 75 -0.69 -2.75 8.70
CA VAL A 75 -0.36 -1.77 7.66
C VAL A 75 1.13 -1.50 7.68
N TYR A 76 1.72 -1.69 6.50
CA TYR A 76 3.13 -1.49 6.23
C TYR A 76 3.26 -0.29 5.30
N LYS A 77 3.92 0.76 5.77
CA LYS A 77 4.28 1.92 4.94
C LYS A 77 5.48 1.55 4.08
N LEU A 78 5.25 1.01 2.89
CA LEU A 78 6.29 0.47 2.02
C LEU A 78 7.21 1.56 1.43
N PHE A 79 6.63 2.71 1.10
CA PHE A 79 7.34 3.86 0.55
C PHE A 79 7.05 5.12 1.37
N LEU A 80 8.05 5.99 1.46
CA LEU A 80 7.87 7.39 1.80
C LEU A 80 7.43 8.11 0.53
N ALA A 81 6.36 8.90 0.62
CA ALA A 81 5.81 9.65 -0.50
C ALA A 81 5.97 11.15 -0.22
N GLN A 82 6.57 11.88 -1.16
CA GLN A 82 6.76 13.31 -1.08
C GLN A 82 6.30 13.98 -2.38
N ASN A 83 5.45 15.00 -2.27
CA ASN A 83 5.04 15.79 -3.43
C ASN A 83 6.24 16.57 -3.97
N ALA A 84 6.43 16.53 -5.29
CA ALA A 84 7.37 17.41 -5.97
C ALA A 84 6.93 18.88 -5.86
N GLN A 85 7.87 19.80 -6.06
CA GLN A 85 7.58 21.23 -6.09
C GLN A 85 6.54 21.50 -7.19
N GLY A 86 5.41 22.12 -6.82
CA GLY A 86 4.28 22.35 -7.73
C GLY A 86 3.16 21.30 -7.67
N MET A 87 3.31 20.23 -6.86
CA MET A 87 2.30 19.16 -6.67
C MET A 87 1.95 18.38 -7.95
N GLU A 88 2.77 18.47 -9.00
CA GLU A 88 2.54 17.80 -10.29
C GLU A 88 2.87 16.30 -10.26
N SER A 89 3.70 15.88 -9.29
CA SER A 89 4.12 14.49 -9.15
C SER A 89 4.39 14.12 -7.68
N ILE A 90 4.42 12.82 -7.42
CA ILE A 90 4.77 12.24 -6.12
C ILE A 90 6.05 11.43 -6.31
N ASN A 91 7.09 11.78 -5.58
CA ASN A 91 8.30 11.00 -5.48
C ASN A 91 8.14 9.94 -4.39
N TYR A 92 8.55 8.72 -4.70
CA TYR A 92 8.54 7.60 -3.78
C TYR A 92 9.97 7.19 -3.47
N THR A 93 10.26 7.02 -2.18
CA THR A 93 11.54 6.49 -1.68
C THR A 93 11.23 5.26 -0.83
N PHE A 94 12.10 4.25 -0.82
CA PHE A 94 11.89 3.10 0.05
C PHE A 94 11.73 3.54 1.51
N ASN A 95 10.82 2.89 2.24
CA ASN A 95 10.93 2.90 3.69
C ASN A 95 12.09 1.99 4.09
N PRO A 96 13.14 2.49 4.76
CA PRO A 96 14.31 1.68 5.12
C PRO A 96 13.96 0.41 5.90
N THR A 97 12.85 0.43 6.65
CA THR A 97 12.35 -0.73 7.41
C THR A 97 11.97 -1.91 6.52
N TYR A 98 11.43 -1.64 5.32
CA TYR A 98 10.89 -2.67 4.43
C TYR A 98 11.63 -2.76 3.09
N GLU A 99 12.68 -1.95 2.90
CA GLU A 99 13.46 -1.87 1.66
C GLU A 99 13.99 -3.24 1.25
N GLN A 100 14.65 -3.95 2.16
CA GLN A 100 15.25 -5.25 1.84
C GLN A 100 14.20 -6.28 1.41
N ALA A 101 13.04 -6.30 2.08
CA ALA A 101 11.94 -7.19 1.72
C ALA A 101 11.38 -6.88 0.33
N LEU A 102 11.18 -5.60 0.01
CA LEU A 102 10.76 -5.16 -1.32
C LEU A 102 11.78 -5.55 -2.39
N LYS A 103 13.08 -5.30 -2.14
CA LYS A 103 14.15 -5.66 -3.06
C LYS A 103 14.21 -7.16 -3.31
N ASN A 104 14.12 -7.99 -2.27
CA ASN A 104 14.16 -9.44 -2.40
C ASN A 104 13.00 -9.98 -3.25
N VAL A 105 11.77 -9.51 -3.00
CA VAL A 105 10.58 -9.95 -3.75
C VAL A 105 10.64 -9.48 -5.20
N ALA A 106 10.99 -8.22 -5.44
CA ALA A 106 11.09 -7.67 -6.79
C ALA A 106 12.24 -8.28 -7.59
N ALA A 107 13.42 -8.46 -6.98
CA ALA A 107 14.57 -9.11 -7.62
C ALA A 107 14.21 -10.52 -8.13
N LYS A 108 13.53 -11.30 -7.29
CA LYS A 108 13.04 -12.64 -7.66
C LYS A 108 12.03 -12.58 -8.80
N ALA A 109 11.08 -11.64 -8.76
CA ALA A 109 10.05 -11.53 -9.77
C ALA A 109 10.56 -11.02 -11.13
N LEU A 110 11.52 -10.09 -11.10
CA LEU A 110 12.11 -9.48 -12.28
C LEU A 110 13.35 -10.24 -12.80
N SER A 111 13.84 -11.23 -12.04
CA SER A 111 15.05 -11.99 -12.34
C SER A 111 16.29 -11.10 -12.50
N VAL A 112 16.45 -10.16 -11.57
CA VAL A 112 17.60 -9.23 -11.49
C VAL A 112 18.34 -9.39 -10.17
N PRO A 113 19.63 -9.00 -10.08
CA PRO A 113 20.33 -8.93 -8.79
C PRO A 113 19.63 -7.99 -7.81
N VAL A 114 19.65 -8.34 -6.52
CA VAL A 114 19.01 -7.56 -5.44
C VAL A 114 19.59 -6.14 -5.36
N ASP A 115 20.89 -6.00 -5.55
CA ASP A 115 21.60 -4.72 -5.49
C ASP A 115 21.24 -3.77 -6.65
N ASP A 116 20.71 -4.32 -7.74
CA ASP A 116 20.27 -3.55 -8.92
C ASP A 116 18.81 -3.07 -8.81
N VAL A 117 18.07 -3.52 -7.79
CA VAL A 117 16.66 -3.15 -7.62
C VAL A 117 16.53 -1.71 -7.14
N THR A 118 15.86 -0.89 -7.94
CA THR A 118 15.53 0.51 -7.65
C THR A 118 14.05 0.70 -7.28
N GLU A 119 13.69 1.83 -6.68
CA GLU A 119 12.30 2.19 -6.38
C GLU A 119 11.40 2.11 -7.62
N TYR A 120 11.87 2.64 -8.75
CA TYR A 120 11.14 2.62 -10.01
C TYR A 120 10.84 1.19 -10.48
N MET A 121 11.82 0.28 -10.38
CA MET A 121 11.61 -1.12 -10.76
C MET A 121 10.53 -1.79 -9.91
N VAL A 122 10.52 -1.52 -8.59
CA VAL A 122 9.51 -2.07 -7.70
C VAL A 122 8.14 -1.46 -7.99
N ILE A 123 8.05 -0.15 -8.20
CA ILE A 123 6.78 0.54 -8.49
C ILE A 123 6.20 0.06 -9.81
N ASP A 124 7.00 0.02 -10.88
CA ASP A 124 6.59 -0.46 -12.19
C ASP A 124 6.15 -1.92 -12.13
N TYR A 125 6.90 -2.75 -11.39
CA TYR A 125 6.52 -4.13 -11.16
C TYR A 125 5.15 -4.21 -10.47
N ILE A 126 4.95 -3.52 -9.35
CA ILE A 126 3.67 -3.53 -8.62
C ILE A 126 2.52 -3.06 -9.52
N GLN A 127 2.71 -1.98 -10.28
CA GLN A 127 1.71 -1.48 -11.22
C GLN A 127 1.39 -2.49 -12.33
N SER A 128 2.38 -3.27 -12.78
CA SER A 128 2.18 -4.32 -13.79
C SER A 128 1.31 -5.50 -13.29
N LEU A 129 1.15 -5.64 -11.97
CA LEU A 129 0.36 -6.72 -11.37
C LEU A 129 -1.14 -6.43 -11.35
N ASN A 130 -1.54 -5.17 -11.53
CA ASN A 130 -2.94 -4.75 -11.60
C ASN A 130 -3.48 -4.98 -13.03
N SER A 131 -4.53 -5.79 -13.14
CA SER A 131 -5.23 -6.09 -14.40
C SER A 131 -6.18 -4.96 -14.82
N TYR A 132 -6.64 -4.15 -13.88
CA TYR A 132 -7.61 -3.07 -14.09
C TYR A 132 -6.98 -1.72 -13.75
N LYS A 133 -6.00 -1.31 -14.56
CA LYS A 133 -5.31 -0.03 -14.35
C LYS A 133 -6.31 1.13 -14.50
N VAL A 134 -6.34 2.01 -13.51
CA VAL A 134 -7.11 3.25 -13.54
C VAL A 134 -6.18 4.43 -13.35
N GLU A 135 -6.50 5.55 -14.01
CA GLU A 135 -5.82 6.82 -13.81
C GLU A 135 -6.65 7.72 -12.89
N GLY A 136 -5.97 8.53 -12.07
CA GLY A 136 -6.61 9.51 -11.19
C GLY A 136 -6.97 8.95 -9.81
N ALA A 137 -6.67 9.73 -8.77
CA ALA A 137 -6.81 9.32 -7.37
C ALA A 137 -8.27 9.06 -6.90
N GLN A 138 -9.27 9.49 -7.67
CA GLN A 138 -10.69 9.41 -7.32
C GLN A 138 -11.47 8.43 -8.21
N THR A 139 -10.80 7.77 -9.15
CA THR A 139 -11.42 6.82 -10.05
C THR A 139 -11.67 5.51 -9.30
N GLU A 140 -12.88 4.94 -9.45
CA GLU A 140 -13.19 3.64 -8.85
C GLU A 140 -12.26 2.55 -9.40
N GLN A 141 -11.65 1.80 -8.49
CA GLN A 141 -10.79 0.67 -8.82
C GLN A 141 -11.63 -0.61 -8.83
N GLU A 142 -11.67 -1.29 -9.98
CA GLU A 142 -12.32 -2.60 -10.08
C GLU A 142 -11.60 -3.62 -9.18
N LEU A 143 -12.38 -4.50 -8.54
CA LEU A 143 -11.86 -5.51 -7.63
C LEU A 143 -11.07 -6.58 -8.38
N GLU A 144 -9.83 -6.79 -7.93
CA GLU A 144 -8.99 -7.88 -8.40
C GLU A 144 -9.56 -9.25 -8.01
N GLY A 145 -9.34 -10.23 -8.90
CA GLY A 145 -9.74 -11.62 -8.66
C GLY A 145 -8.98 -12.28 -7.49
N ARG A 146 -9.55 -13.37 -6.96
CA ARG A 146 -8.95 -14.14 -5.84
C ARG A 146 -7.57 -14.73 -6.10
N TYR A 147 -7.14 -14.79 -7.36
CA TYR A 147 -5.86 -15.33 -7.79
C TYR A 147 -5.05 -14.28 -8.58
N SER A 148 -5.28 -12.99 -8.32
CA SER A 148 -4.55 -11.92 -8.98
C SER A 148 -3.06 -11.98 -8.67
N LYS A 149 -2.25 -11.54 -9.62
CA LYS A 149 -0.79 -11.43 -9.43
C LYS A 149 -0.45 -10.49 -8.27
N PHE A 150 -1.25 -9.43 -8.12
CA PHE A 150 -1.09 -8.47 -7.03
C PHE A 150 -1.26 -9.13 -5.65
N ARG A 151 -2.25 -10.03 -5.50
CA ARG A 151 -2.43 -10.80 -4.26
C ARG A 151 -1.21 -11.63 -3.91
N TYR A 152 -0.65 -12.38 -4.86
CA TYR A 152 0.53 -13.22 -4.60
C TYR A 152 1.76 -12.37 -4.23
N PHE A 153 1.95 -11.23 -4.88
CA PHE A 153 2.99 -10.28 -4.49
C PHE A 153 2.83 -9.82 -3.04
N VAL A 154 1.62 -9.44 -2.62
CA VAL A 154 1.36 -9.02 -1.24
C VAL A 154 1.65 -10.14 -0.24
N GLU A 155 1.32 -11.39 -0.58
CA GLU A 155 1.62 -12.55 0.27
C GLU A 155 3.11 -12.82 0.38
N ASP A 156 3.83 -12.79 -0.75
CA ASP A 156 5.29 -12.96 -0.78
C ASP A 156 6.00 -11.85 0.01
N LEU A 157 5.57 -10.59 -0.17
CA LEU A 157 6.10 -9.46 0.58
C LEU A 157 5.84 -9.58 2.08
N ARG A 158 4.63 -9.96 2.49
CA ARG A 158 4.33 -10.20 3.91
C ARG A 158 5.25 -11.27 4.48
N ASN A 159 5.39 -12.40 3.78
CA ASN A 159 6.23 -13.50 4.26
C ASN A 159 7.70 -13.08 4.38
N GLU A 160 8.19 -12.25 3.45
CA GLU A 160 9.55 -11.74 3.49
C GLU A 160 9.75 -10.72 4.64
N ILE A 161 8.76 -9.86 4.91
CA ILE A 161 8.77 -8.97 6.07
C ILE A 161 8.78 -9.78 7.37
N GLU A 162 7.91 -10.78 7.51
CA GLU A 162 7.83 -11.66 8.71
C GLU A 162 9.12 -12.48 8.91
N LYS A 163 9.85 -12.79 7.84
CA LYS A 163 11.14 -13.49 7.94
C LYS A 163 12.26 -12.59 8.49
N GLN A 164 12.15 -11.28 8.28
CA GLN A 164 13.14 -10.30 8.72
C GLN A 164 12.88 -9.80 10.16
N GLY A 165 11.75 -10.16 10.78
CA GLY A 165 11.37 -9.79 12.15
C GLY A 165 10.32 -10.71 12.76
#